data_AF-A0A8H9G1B4-F1
#
_entry.id   AF-A0A8H9G1B4-F1
#
_cell.length_a   1.000
_cell.length_b   1.000
_cell.length_c   1.000
_cell.angle_alpha   90.00
_cell.angle_beta   90.00
_cell.angle_gamma   90.00
#
_symmetry.space_group_name_H-M   'P 1'
#
loop_
_entity.id
_entity.type
_entity.pdbx_description
1 polymer ?
#
loop_
_entity_poly.entity_id
_entity_poly.type
_entity_poly.pdbx_seq_one_letter_code
_entity_poly.pdbx_strand_id
1 'polypeptide(L)'
;MQLNTDNILKESIIVQCPKCSQKLRVKIPQPQLKEAIVLESIVMPVMEPPEIPSSSKSKVKNIFSFEGRIGRLEFFLTYLFIYFLSAILKRFLKGSNDEVWYILGNRYEEGFGNNPIFIIPIVILMWIGFSQGTKRCHDVGKSGWHLLIPFYIFYLIFAEGQRFDNKYGPKIK
;
A
#
# COMPACT_ATOMS: atom_id res chain seq x y z
N MET A 1 9.50 -42.83 -6.72
CA MET A 1 10.97 -42.72 -6.58
C MET A 1 11.22 -41.83 -5.37
N GLN A 2 11.42 -42.43 -4.19
CA GLN A 2 11.70 -41.66 -2.97
C GLN A 2 13.21 -41.43 -2.92
N LEU A 3 13.66 -40.24 -3.29
CA LEU A 3 15.05 -39.84 -3.13
C LEU A 3 15.21 -39.37 -1.68
N ASN A 4 15.85 -40.20 -0.86
CA ASN A 4 16.30 -39.82 0.47
C ASN A 4 17.41 -38.77 0.33
N THR A 5 17.17 -37.56 0.84
CA THR A 5 18.04 -36.38 0.77
C THR A 5 19.43 -36.61 1.38
N ASP A 6 19.60 -37.61 2.24
CA ASP A 6 20.90 -37.96 2.84
C ASP A 6 21.90 -38.56 1.85
N ASN A 7 21.45 -39.00 0.66
CA ASN A 7 22.31 -39.61 -0.35
C ASN A 7 22.95 -38.60 -1.33
N ILE A 8 22.60 -37.33 -1.25
CA ILE A 8 23.05 -36.29 -2.20
C ILE A 8 24.53 -35.90 -1.96
N LEU A 9 25.06 -36.14 -0.75
CA LEU A 9 26.45 -35.83 -0.38
C LEU A 9 27.48 -36.93 -0.69
N LYS A 10 27.07 -38.06 -1.28
CA LYS A 10 27.98 -39.16 -1.62
C LYS A 10 28.36 -39.08 -3.10
N GLU A 11 29.65 -39.25 -3.42
CA GLU A 11 30.20 -39.22 -4.80
C GLU A 11 29.57 -40.24 -5.77
N SER A 12 28.76 -41.17 -5.26
CA SER A 12 27.97 -42.08 -6.05
C SER A 12 26.65 -42.39 -5.36
N ILE A 13 25.55 -42.39 -6.11
CA ILE A 13 24.23 -42.83 -5.65
C ILE A 13 23.99 -44.25 -6.16
N ILE A 14 23.44 -45.10 -5.29
CA ILE A 14 22.99 -46.44 -5.66
C ILE A 14 21.50 -46.37 -5.98
N VAL A 15 21.16 -46.51 -7.25
CA VAL A 15 19.77 -46.61 -7.69
C VAL A 15 19.41 -48.08 -7.88
N GLN A 16 18.30 -48.50 -7.28
CA GLN A 16 17.78 -49.86 -7.42
C GLN A 16 16.63 -49.86 -8.42
N CYS A 17 16.74 -50.69 -9.46
CA CYS A 17 15.65 -50.87 -10.42
C CYS A 17 14.48 -51.61 -9.74
N PRO A 18 13.25 -51.06 -9.78
CA PRO A 18 12.10 -51.68 -9.12
C PRO A 18 11.61 -52.95 -9.82
N LYS A 19 11.97 -53.17 -11.10
CA LYS A 19 11.53 -54.34 -11.88
C LYS A 19 12.45 -55.55 -11.77
N CYS A 20 13.76 -55.36 -11.68
CA CYS A 20 14.73 -56.46 -11.68
C CYS A 20 15.62 -56.49 -10.43
N SER A 21 15.36 -55.63 -9.44
CA SER A 21 16.12 -55.51 -8.18
C SER A 21 17.63 -55.27 -8.32
N GLN A 22 18.10 -55.00 -9.54
CA GLN A 22 19.51 -54.73 -9.82
C GLN A 22 19.90 -53.36 -9.25
N LYS A 23 21.02 -53.30 -8.53
CA LYS A 23 21.59 -52.08 -7.95
C LYS A 23 22.66 -51.55 -8.89
N LEU A 24 22.44 -50.35 -9.44
CA LEU A 24 23.39 -49.65 -10.29
C LEU A 24 24.01 -48.51 -9.50
N ARG A 25 25.35 -48.45 -9.49
CA ARG A 25 26.11 -47.35 -8.88
C ARG A 25 26.35 -46.29 -9.95
N VAL A 26 25.69 -45.15 -9.82
CA VAL A 26 25.86 -44.00 -10.72
C VAL A 26 26.84 -43.03 -10.06
N LYS A 27 27.98 -42.76 -10.71
CA LYS A 27 28.91 -41.71 -10.31
C LYS A 27 28.36 -40.37 -10.80
N ILE A 28 28.23 -39.39 -9.92
CA ILE A 28 27.75 -38.06 -10.28
C ILE A 28 28.98 -37.17 -10.50
N PRO A 29 29.10 -36.48 -11.65
CA PRO A 29 30.19 -35.53 -11.88
C PRO A 29 30.09 -34.38 -10.86
N GLN A 30 31.10 -34.28 -9.98
CA GLN A 30 31.27 -33.24 -8.96
C GLN A 30 31.10 -31.78 -9.43
N PRO A 31 31.47 -31.35 -10.66
CA PRO A 31 31.29 -29.95 -11.06
C PRO A 31 29.81 -29.50 -11.03
N GLN A 32 28.87 -30.37 -11.37
CA GLN A 32 27.44 -29.99 -11.40
C GLN A 32 26.80 -29.92 -10.00
N LEU A 33 27.35 -30.64 -9.02
CA LEU A 33 26.83 -30.65 -7.65
C LEU A 33 27.16 -29.35 -6.90
N LYS A 34 28.38 -28.82 -7.11
CA LYS A 34 28.81 -27.57 -6.48
C LYS A 34 28.05 -26.36 -7.03
N GLU A 35 27.82 -26.31 -8.35
CA GLU A 35 27.07 -25.21 -8.98
C GLU A 35 25.60 -25.17 -8.52
N ALA A 36 24.93 -26.33 -8.40
CA ALA A 36 23.54 -26.39 -7.93
C ALA A 36 23.37 -25.98 -6.46
N ILE A 37 24.28 -26.41 -5.56
CA ILE A 37 24.25 -26.06 -4.13
C ILE A 37 24.56 -24.57 -3.92
N VAL A 38 25.49 -24.02 -4.71
CA VAL A 38 25.84 -22.60 -4.67
C VAL A 38 24.68 -21.73 -5.19
N LEU A 39 23.93 -22.17 -6.21
CA LEU A 39 22.74 -21.46 -6.67
C LEU A 39 21.59 -21.47 -5.66
N GLU A 40 21.34 -22.57 -4.94
CA GLU A 40 20.32 -22.60 -3.87
C GLU A 40 20.69 -21.72 -2.67
N SER A 41 21.97 -21.68 -2.29
CA SER A 41 22.44 -20.89 -1.14
C SER A 41 22.61 -19.38 -1.44
N ILE A 42 22.81 -18.99 -2.71
CA ILE A 42 22.94 -17.58 -3.11
C ILE A 42 21.57 -16.93 -3.39
N VAL A 43 20.54 -17.68 -3.80
CA VAL A 43 19.24 -17.11 -4.19
C VAL A 43 18.31 -16.82 -3.00
N MET A 44 18.60 -17.34 -1.80
CA MET A 44 17.82 -16.97 -0.62
C MET A 44 18.73 -16.51 0.52
N PRO A 45 19.08 -15.21 0.62
CA PRO A 45 19.04 -14.61 1.93
C PRO A 45 17.59 -14.80 2.40
N VAL A 46 17.37 -15.73 3.33
CA VAL A 46 16.16 -15.73 4.13
C VAL A 46 16.14 -14.37 4.81
N MET A 47 15.46 -13.41 4.18
CA MET A 47 15.08 -12.17 4.82
C MET A 47 14.16 -12.61 5.94
N GLU A 48 14.71 -12.69 7.15
CA GLU A 48 13.93 -12.83 8.35
C GLU A 48 12.84 -11.75 8.30
N PRO A 49 11.55 -12.13 8.25
CA PRO A 49 10.49 -11.15 8.11
C PRO A 49 10.63 -10.19 9.28
N PRO A 50 10.64 -8.86 9.03
CA PRO A 50 10.75 -7.89 10.11
C PRO A 50 9.64 -8.20 11.11
N GLU A 51 10.01 -8.39 12.38
CA GLU A 51 9.03 -8.53 13.46
C GLU A 51 8.04 -7.37 13.34
N ILE A 52 6.80 -7.67 12.92
CA ILE A 52 5.74 -6.68 12.87
C ILE A 52 5.21 -6.60 14.30
N PRO A 53 5.50 -5.55 15.09
CA PRO A 53 4.86 -5.39 16.38
C PRO A 53 3.35 -5.38 16.15
N SER A 54 2.69 -6.36 16.75
CA SER A 54 1.23 -6.53 16.79
C SER A 54 0.62 -5.39 17.61
N SER A 55 0.64 -4.19 17.02
CA SER A 55 -0.01 -3.03 17.60
C SER A 55 -1.40 -2.99 17.00
N SER A 56 -2.40 -3.27 17.83
CA SER A 56 -3.78 -2.87 17.61
C SER A 56 -3.85 -1.34 17.54
N LYS A 57 -3.35 -0.77 16.43
CA LYS A 57 -3.26 0.67 16.25
C LYS A 57 -4.68 1.21 16.14
N SER A 58 -5.09 1.98 17.15
CA SER A 58 -6.28 2.82 17.13
C SER A 58 -6.49 3.44 15.75
N LYS A 59 -7.64 3.16 15.12
CA LYS A 59 -7.98 3.62 13.77
C LYS A 59 -7.87 5.15 13.60
N VAL A 60 -8.06 5.91 14.68
CA VAL A 60 -8.00 7.39 14.67
C VAL A 60 -6.57 7.89 14.43
N LYS A 61 -5.54 7.22 14.97
CA LYS A 61 -4.13 7.56 14.71
C LYS A 61 -3.77 7.39 13.22
N ASN A 62 -4.53 6.57 12.49
CA ASN A 62 -4.30 6.36 11.07
C ASN A 62 -4.88 7.48 10.19
N ILE A 63 -5.81 8.32 10.67
CA ILE A 63 -6.44 9.33 9.80
C ILE A 63 -5.51 10.52 9.53
N PHE A 64 -4.66 10.89 10.51
CA PHE A 64 -3.76 12.04 10.39
C PHE A 64 -2.36 11.69 9.89
N SER A 65 -2.01 10.40 9.84
CA SER A 65 -0.72 9.93 9.35
C SER A 65 -0.75 9.76 7.82
N PHE A 66 0.38 9.97 7.15
CA PHE A 66 0.55 9.68 5.71
C PHE A 66 0.95 8.23 5.44
N GLU A 67 1.29 7.47 6.48
CA GLU A 67 1.80 6.12 6.35
C GLU A 67 0.68 5.09 6.25
N GLY A 68 0.95 4.03 5.47
CA GLY A 68 0.03 2.92 5.26
C GLY A 68 -0.73 3.00 3.94
N ARG A 69 -1.74 2.13 3.85
CA ARG A 69 -2.58 1.93 2.66
C ARG A 69 -4.06 2.03 3.04
N ILE A 70 -4.86 2.57 2.14
CA ILE A 70 -6.32 2.69 2.30
C ILE A 70 -7.06 2.17 1.07
N GLY A 71 -8.18 1.48 1.31
CA GLY A 71 -9.00 0.90 0.26
C GLY A 71 -9.89 1.93 -0.42
N ARG A 72 -10.52 1.56 -1.54
CA ARG A 72 -11.40 2.45 -2.31
C ARG A 72 -12.58 2.98 -1.51
N LEU A 73 -13.22 2.11 -0.72
CA LEU A 73 -14.42 2.46 0.04
C LEU A 73 -14.10 3.50 1.12
N GLU A 74 -13.08 3.25 1.93
CA GLU A 74 -12.68 4.17 3.00
C GLU A 74 -12.19 5.52 2.43
N PHE A 75 -11.44 5.49 1.32
CA PHE A 75 -11.04 6.68 0.59
C PHE A 75 -12.25 7.48 0.06
N PHE A 76 -13.20 6.82 -0.60
CA PHE A 76 -14.41 7.45 -1.11
C PHE A 76 -15.26 8.06 0.01
N LEU A 77 -15.48 7.32 1.10
CA LEU A 77 -16.24 7.80 2.26
C LEU A 77 -15.57 9.00 2.92
N THR A 78 -14.23 9.01 3.02
CA THR A 78 -13.50 10.16 3.59
C THR A 78 -13.68 11.41 2.73
N TYR A 79 -13.54 11.28 1.41
CA TYR A 79 -13.74 12.41 0.50
C TYR A 79 -15.19 12.89 0.46
N LEU A 80 -16.16 11.97 0.55
CA LEU A 80 -17.58 12.30 0.66
C LEU A 80 -17.87 13.07 1.95
N PHE A 81 -17.28 12.64 3.07
CA PHE A 81 -17.40 13.32 4.36
C PHE A 81 -16.77 14.73 4.33
N ILE A 82 -15.56 14.86 3.77
CA ILE A 82 -14.91 16.17 3.58
C ILE A 82 -15.77 17.08 2.70
N TYR A 83 -16.33 16.56 1.61
CA TYR A 83 -17.23 17.31 0.73
C TYR A 83 -18.45 17.84 1.50
N PHE A 84 -19.13 16.97 2.27
CA PHE A 84 -20.30 17.35 3.06
C PHE A 84 -19.97 18.40 4.13
N LEU A 85 -18.90 18.20 4.91
CA LEU A 85 -18.45 19.18 5.90
C LEU A 85 -18.06 20.51 5.27
N SER A 86 -17.37 20.49 4.13
CA SER A 86 -17.02 21.71 3.41
C SER A 86 -18.26 22.46 2.90
N ALA A 87 -19.31 21.75 2.49
CA ALA A 87 -20.57 22.35 2.07
C ALA A 87 -21.30 23.03 3.24
N ILE A 88 -21.31 22.39 4.42
CA ILE A 88 -21.83 22.98 5.66
C ILE A 88 -21.04 24.22 6.04
N LEU A 89 -19.71 24.13 6.04
CA LEU A 89 -18.82 25.24 6.41
C LEU A 89 -19.04 26.48 5.52
N LYS A 90 -19.25 26.26 4.23
CA LYS A 90 -19.60 27.33 3.27
C LYS A 90 -20.93 28.01 3.60
N ARG A 91 -21.91 27.31 4.18
CA ARG A 91 -23.19 27.93 4.61
C ARG A 91 -22.99 28.88 5.78
N PHE A 92 -22.05 28.58 6.67
CA PHE A 92 -21.71 29.48 7.79
C PHE A 92 -20.84 30.67 7.35
N LEU A 93 -19.98 30.48 6.35
CA LEU A 93 -19.16 31.55 5.76
C LEU A 93 -19.97 32.51 4.89
N LYS A 94 -21.06 32.03 4.28
CA LYS A 94 -21.96 32.82 3.43
C LYS A 94 -23.02 33.49 4.33
N GLY A 95 -22.82 34.78 4.64
CA GLY A 95 -23.85 35.60 5.29
C GLY A 95 -25.19 35.53 4.54
N SER A 96 -26.29 35.76 5.26
CA SER A 96 -27.63 35.25 4.93
C SER A 96 -28.27 35.66 3.60
N ASN A 97 -27.66 36.48 2.74
CA ASN A 97 -28.38 37.09 1.60
C ASN A 97 -27.69 37.12 0.21
N ASP A 98 -26.52 36.51 -0.01
CA ASP A 98 -25.81 36.73 -1.30
C ASP A 98 -25.99 35.58 -2.32
N GLU A 99 -27.15 35.50 -2.97
CA GLU A 99 -27.46 34.41 -3.93
C GLU A 99 -26.64 34.42 -5.23
N VAL A 100 -25.86 35.47 -5.54
CA VAL A 100 -25.25 35.61 -6.88
C VAL A 100 -23.75 35.21 -6.95
N TRP A 101 -23.12 34.86 -5.83
CA TRP A 101 -21.66 34.77 -5.75
C TRP A 101 -21.00 33.58 -6.50
N TYR A 102 -21.74 32.55 -6.91
CA TYR A 102 -21.12 31.26 -7.25
C TYR A 102 -20.38 31.16 -8.60
N ILE A 103 -20.42 32.17 -9.48
CA ILE A 103 -20.03 31.98 -10.90
C ILE A 103 -18.79 32.77 -11.32
N LEU A 104 -18.45 33.93 -10.72
CA LEU A 104 -17.30 34.73 -11.15
C LEU A 104 -16.57 35.30 -9.93
N GLY A 105 -15.36 34.80 -9.70
CA GLY A 105 -14.57 35.05 -8.50
C GLY A 105 -14.21 36.53 -8.26
N ASN A 106 -14.31 36.96 -7.01
CA ASN A 106 -13.22 37.47 -6.15
C ASN A 106 -13.73 37.91 -4.77
N ARG A 107 -13.71 37.03 -3.74
CA ARG A 107 -13.97 37.35 -2.31
C ARG A 107 -13.40 36.26 -1.38
N TYR A 108 -12.16 35.82 -1.64
CA TYR A 108 -11.45 35.07 -0.59
C TYR A 108 -11.13 35.99 0.61
N GLU A 109 -10.99 37.29 0.39
CA GLU A 109 -10.71 38.28 1.44
C GLU A 109 -11.89 38.54 2.40
N GLU A 110 -13.14 38.55 1.91
CA GLU A 110 -14.30 38.85 2.77
C GLU A 110 -14.76 37.66 3.63
N GLY A 111 -14.49 36.42 3.21
CA GLY A 111 -14.85 35.23 3.99
C GLY A 111 -13.87 34.96 5.14
N PHE A 112 -12.59 34.79 4.80
CA PHE A 112 -11.55 34.43 5.75
C PHE A 112 -11.03 35.61 6.57
N GLY A 113 -10.95 36.80 5.98
CA GLY A 113 -10.52 38.01 6.69
C GLY A 113 -11.49 38.42 7.80
N ASN A 114 -12.80 38.28 7.55
CA ASN A 114 -13.83 38.63 8.52
C ASN A 114 -14.11 37.50 9.53
N ASN A 115 -13.79 36.24 9.20
CA ASN A 115 -14.04 35.08 10.07
C ASN A 115 -12.84 34.11 10.10
N PRO A 116 -11.70 34.52 10.67
CA PRO A 116 -10.47 33.71 10.67
C PRO A 116 -10.61 32.38 11.41
N ILE A 117 -11.62 32.23 12.29
CA ILE A 117 -11.93 30.98 13.00
C ILE A 117 -12.18 29.79 12.06
N PHE A 118 -12.65 30.05 10.83
CA PHE A 118 -12.90 28.99 9.85
C PHE A 118 -11.63 28.49 9.12
N ILE A 119 -10.48 29.15 9.30
CA ILE A 119 -9.21 28.68 8.72
C ILE A 119 -8.80 27.32 9.33
N ILE A 120 -8.95 27.19 10.65
CA ILE A 120 -8.57 25.98 11.39
C ILE A 120 -9.26 24.71 10.84
N PRO A 121 -10.61 24.65 10.77
CA PRO A 121 -11.28 23.46 10.26
C PRO A 121 -10.92 23.17 8.80
N ILE A 122 -10.69 24.20 7.97
CA ILE A 122 -10.27 23.98 6.57
C ILE A 122 -8.89 23.34 6.50
N VAL A 123 -7.92 23.85 7.27
CA VAL A 123 -6.57 23.28 7.32
C VAL A 123 -6.61 21.83 7.79
N ILE A 124 -7.44 21.51 8.79
CA ILE A 124 -7.63 20.14 9.28
C ILE A 124 -8.24 19.25 8.18
N LEU A 125 -9.31 19.68 7.52
CA LEU A 125 -9.94 18.92 6.44
C LEU A 125 -8.99 18.70 5.27
N MET A 126 -8.21 19.72 4.92
CA MET A 126 -7.19 19.65 3.88
C MET A 126 -6.11 18.62 4.23
N TRP A 127 -5.61 18.65 5.47
CA TRP A 127 -4.63 17.68 5.95
C TRP A 127 -5.15 16.25 5.87
N ILE A 128 -6.39 16.01 6.31
CA ILE A 128 -7.03 14.68 6.21
C ILE A 128 -7.17 14.26 4.75
N GLY A 129 -7.58 15.17 3.85
CA GLY A 129 -7.67 14.87 2.42
C GLY A 129 -6.32 14.44 1.83
N PHE A 130 -5.25 15.18 2.12
CA PHE A 130 -3.90 14.86 1.67
C PHE A 130 -3.38 13.54 2.26
N SER A 131 -3.62 13.28 3.55
CA SER A 131 -3.16 12.05 4.20
C SER A 131 -3.84 10.83 3.60
N GLN A 132 -5.16 10.85 3.42
CA GLN A 132 -5.91 9.74 2.83
C GLN A 132 -5.60 9.55 1.35
N GLY A 133 -5.49 10.65 0.59
CA GLY A 133 -5.08 10.61 -0.82
C GLY A 133 -3.69 9.99 -1.00
N THR A 134 -2.76 10.31 -0.10
CA THR A 134 -1.41 9.71 -0.10
C THR A 134 -1.45 8.21 0.15
N LYS A 135 -2.19 7.75 1.16
CA LYS A 135 -2.38 6.31 1.42
C LYS A 135 -3.04 5.58 0.28
N ARG A 136 -3.91 6.27 -0.47
CA ARG A 136 -4.58 5.68 -1.63
C ARG A 136 -3.61 5.56 -2.81
N CYS A 137 -2.73 6.54 -3.00
CA CYS A 137 -1.60 6.42 -3.93
C CYS A 137 -0.70 5.24 -3.56
N HIS A 138 -0.38 5.09 -2.27
CA HIS A 138 0.41 3.98 -1.75
C HIS A 138 -0.24 2.62 -2.02
N ASP A 139 -1.56 2.54 -1.92
CA ASP A 139 -2.30 1.31 -2.20
C ASP A 139 -2.20 0.89 -3.68
N VAL A 140 -2.14 1.84 -4.62
CA VAL A 140 -1.89 1.57 -6.05
C VAL A 140 -0.39 1.47 -6.40
N GLY A 141 0.50 1.52 -5.41
CA GLY A 141 1.95 1.42 -5.60
C GLY A 141 2.61 2.69 -6.14
N LYS A 142 1.95 3.85 -6.02
CA LYS A 142 2.47 5.16 -6.44
C LYS A 142 2.83 6.02 -5.23
N SER A 143 3.73 6.99 -5.41
CA SER A 143 4.06 7.96 -4.36
C SER A 143 2.91 8.94 -4.11
N GLY A 144 2.79 9.47 -2.89
CA GLY A 144 1.79 10.49 -2.55
C GLY A 144 1.80 11.74 -3.43
N TRP A 145 2.96 12.07 -4.02
CA TRP A 145 3.12 13.17 -4.98
C TRP A 145 2.20 13.08 -6.20
N HIS A 146 1.73 11.89 -6.57
CA HIS A 146 0.79 11.75 -7.69
C HIS A 146 -0.56 12.43 -7.42
N LEU A 147 -0.89 12.72 -6.15
CA LEU A 147 -2.08 13.48 -5.81
C LEU A 147 -2.08 14.92 -6.37
N LEU A 148 -0.90 15.48 -6.67
CA LEU A 148 -0.78 16.81 -7.29
C LEU A 148 -1.13 16.81 -8.78
N ILE A 149 -1.19 15.65 -9.43
CA ILE A 149 -1.55 15.55 -10.83
C ILE A 149 -3.05 15.88 -10.95
N PRO A 150 -3.43 16.87 -11.79
CA PRO A 150 -4.82 17.20 -12.00
C PRO A 150 -5.64 15.97 -12.40
N PHE A 151 -6.85 15.85 -11.87
CA PHE A 151 -7.78 14.73 -12.12
C PHE A 151 -7.31 13.34 -11.65
N TYR A 152 -6.12 13.19 -11.06
CA TYR A 152 -5.64 11.89 -10.58
C TYR A 152 -6.54 11.28 -9.49
N ILE A 153 -7.23 12.13 -8.74
CA ILE A 153 -8.25 11.71 -7.76
C ILE A 153 -9.32 10.81 -8.39
N PHE A 154 -9.74 11.09 -9.63
CA PHE A 154 -10.76 10.29 -10.33
C PHE A 154 -10.22 8.90 -10.68
N TYR A 155 -8.96 8.82 -11.13
CA TYR A 155 -8.29 7.54 -11.32
C TYR A 155 -8.21 6.74 -10.01
N LEU A 156 -7.85 7.38 -8.90
CA LEU A 156 -7.73 6.72 -7.59
C LEU A 156 -9.05 6.15 -7.05
N ILE A 157 -10.21 6.71 -7.43
CA ILE A 157 -11.52 6.16 -7.06
C ILE A 157 -11.71 4.77 -7.67
N PHE A 158 -11.27 4.57 -8.92
CA PHE A 158 -11.53 3.34 -9.67
C PHE A 158 -10.34 2.35 -9.72
N ALA A 159 -9.11 2.81 -9.52
CA ALA A 159 -7.91 1.98 -9.67
C ALA A 159 -7.88 0.76 -8.72
N GLU A 160 -7.41 -0.41 -9.13
CA GLU A 160 -7.19 -1.54 -8.20
C GLU A 160 -5.99 -1.27 -7.29
N GLY A 161 -6.14 -1.56 -6.00
CA GLY A 161 -5.02 -1.62 -5.07
C GLY A 161 -4.14 -2.85 -5.36
N GLN A 162 -2.89 -2.81 -4.90
CA GLN A 162 -1.98 -3.94 -5.06
C GLN A 162 -2.44 -5.16 -4.22
N ARG A 163 -2.42 -6.35 -4.83
CA ARG A 163 -2.96 -7.57 -4.23
C ARG A 163 -2.12 -8.16 -3.10
N PHE A 164 -0.86 -7.76 -3.02
CA PHE A 164 0.12 -8.22 -2.04
C PHE A 164 0.63 -7.05 -1.20
N ASP A 165 1.44 -7.36 -0.20
CA ASP A 165 2.18 -6.37 0.57
C ASP A 165 3.08 -5.54 -0.34
N ASN A 166 3.27 -4.27 0.02
CA ASN A 166 4.16 -3.38 -0.71
C ASN A 166 4.99 -2.54 0.26
N LYS A 167 5.89 -1.72 -0.26
CA LYS A 167 6.79 -0.86 0.55
C LYS A 167 6.08 0.14 1.47
N TYR A 168 4.78 0.36 1.28
CA TYR A 168 3.96 1.27 2.07
C TYR A 168 3.11 0.56 3.13
N GLY A 169 3.11 -0.78 3.15
CA GLY A 169 2.46 -1.57 4.19
C GLY A 169 1.80 -2.86 3.69
N PRO A 170 1.23 -3.62 4.65
CA PRO A 170 0.59 -4.89 4.37
C PRO A 170 -0.66 -4.71 3.50
N LYS A 171 -1.07 -5.81 2.85
CA LYS A 171 -2.29 -5.90 2.05
C LYS A 171 -3.50 -5.47 2.88
N ILE A 172 -4.37 -4.67 2.24
CA ILE A 172 -5.68 -4.34 2.79
C ILE A 172 -6.56 -5.59 2.72
N LYS A 173 -7.16 -5.94 3.86
CA LYS A 173 -8.05 -7.10 4.00
C LYS A 173 -9.38 -6.89 3.28
#